data_AF-A0A2D6MCZ2-F1
#
_entry.id   AF-A0A2D6MCZ2-F1
#
_cell.length_a   1.000
_cell.length_b   1.000
_cell.length_c   1.000
_cell.angle_alpha   90.00
_cell.angle_beta   90.00
_cell.angle_gamma   90.00
#
_symmetry.space_group_name_H-M   'P 1'
#
loop_
_entity.id
_entity.type
_entity.pdbx_description
1 polymer ?
#
loop_
_entity_poly.entity_id
_entity_poly.type
_entity_poly.pdbx_seq_one_letter_code
_entity_poly.pdbx_strand_id
1 'polypeptide(L)'
;MAYTTIEIMALIAIIATVVKLVAVAINQKAYMNFAKNIYSKPGLAKLVFVILAAIVLYYLVQSGVDIITILAVTLFVALLYGISFVNYIDDLLAKIDKVNIWKDHMIDWIIWIALIVWGAYVLFM
;
A
#
# COMPACT_ATOMS: atom_id res chain seq x y z
N MET A 1 0.31 25.97 -15.72
CA MET A 1 -0.04 24.66 -16.33
C MET A 1 -0.89 23.90 -15.34
N ALA A 2 -2.01 23.33 -15.76
CA ALA A 2 -2.82 22.49 -14.89
C ALA A 2 -2.19 21.10 -14.81
N TYR A 3 -2.04 20.56 -13.60
CA TYR A 3 -1.54 19.20 -13.40
C TYR A 3 -2.58 18.17 -13.84
N THR A 4 -2.12 17.09 -14.46
CA THR A 4 -2.92 15.89 -14.75
C THR A 4 -3.21 15.10 -13.47
N THR A 5 -4.20 14.22 -13.50
CA THR A 5 -4.56 13.38 -12.35
C THR A 5 -3.38 12.51 -11.87
N ILE A 6 -2.58 11.96 -12.79
CA ILE A 6 -1.39 11.17 -12.45
C ILE A 6 -0.34 12.05 -11.75
N GLU A 7 -0.09 13.26 -12.26
CA GLU A 7 0.86 14.19 -11.64
C GLU A 7 0.40 14.63 -10.24
N ILE A 8 -0.91 14.81 -10.02
CA ILE A 8 -1.46 15.11 -8.70
C ILE A 8 -1.23 13.93 -7.75
N MET A 9 -1.50 12.69 -8.18
CA MET A 9 -1.25 11.49 -7.35
C MET A 9 0.24 11.35 -7.01
N ALA A 10 1.12 11.57 -7.99
CA ALA A 10 2.56 11.57 -7.78
C ALA A 10 3.00 12.66 -6.80
N LEU A 11 2.46 13.88 -6.94
CA LEU A 11 2.74 14.99 -6.04
C LEU A 11 2.31 14.68 -4.60
N ILE A 12 1.12 14.09 -4.40
CA ILE A 12 0.66 13.65 -3.08
C ILE A 12 1.64 12.62 -2.49
N ALA A 13 2.06 11.62 -3.28
CA ALA A 13 2.99 10.61 -2.83
C ALA A 13 4.37 11.19 -2.47
N ILE A 14 4.89 12.13 -3.29
CA ILE A 14 6.15 12.84 -3.04
C ILE A 14 6.06 13.63 -1.74
N ILE A 15 5.04 14.47 -1.58
CA ILE A 15 4.86 15.29 -0.37
C ILE A 15 4.74 14.41 0.86
N ALA A 16 3.90 13.38 0.84
CA ALA A 16 3.72 12.47 1.97
C ALA A 16 5.03 11.75 2.35
N THR A 17 5.82 11.35 1.35
CA THR A 17 7.11 10.68 1.57
C THR A 17 8.14 11.63 2.14
N VAL A 18 8.28 12.83 1.57
CA VAL A 18 9.20 13.86 2.08
C VAL A 18 8.85 14.24 3.51
N VAL A 19 7.57 14.51 3.79
CA VAL A 19 7.11 14.83 5.15
C VAL A 19 7.43 13.69 6.11
N LYS A 20 7.18 12.43 5.73
CA LYS A 20 7.53 11.27 6.54
C LYS A 20 9.03 11.20 6.82
N LEU A 21 9.87 11.33 5.79
CA LEU A 21 11.33 11.24 5.93
C LEU A 21 11.87 12.36 6.83
N VAL A 22 11.41 13.59 6.62
CA VAL A 22 11.78 14.74 7.45
C VAL A 22 11.31 14.55 8.89
N ALA A 23 10.07 14.10 9.11
CA ALA A 23 9.54 13.86 10.45
C ALA A 23 10.33 12.79 11.22
N VAL A 24 10.71 11.69 10.54
CA VAL A 24 11.53 10.63 11.13
C VAL A 24 12.95 11.14 11.43
N ALA A 25 13.55 11.90 10.52
CA ALA A 25 14.91 12.44 10.67
C ALA A 25 15.01 13.46 11.82
N ILE A 26 14.00 14.32 11.99
CA ILE A 26 13.98 15.33 13.06
C ILE A 26 13.59 14.71 14.40
N ASN A 27 12.53 13.90 14.43
CA ASN A 27 12.02 13.31 15.66
C ASN A 27 11.30 11.98 15.40
N GLN A 28 12.08 10.91 15.32
CA GLN A 28 11.57 9.55 15.18
C GLN A 28 10.51 9.20 16.22
N LYS A 29 10.66 9.61 17.49
CA LYS A 29 9.71 9.27 18.56
C LYS A 29 8.35 9.93 18.33
N ALA A 30 8.34 11.20 17.91
CA ALA A 30 7.10 11.90 17.56
C ALA A 30 6.40 11.24 16.37
N TYR A 31 7.15 10.89 15.32
CA TYR A 31 6.60 10.16 14.17
C TYR A 31 6.02 8.80 14.57
N MET A 32 6.74 8.03 15.38
CA MET A 32 6.27 6.72 15.84
C MET A 32 5.01 6.84 16.72
N ASN A 33 4.89 7.88 17.54
CA ASN A 33 3.68 8.13 18.32
C ASN A 33 2.49 8.50 17.42
N PHE A 34 2.72 9.34 16.41
CA PHE A 34 1.71 9.66 15.41
C PHE A 34 1.24 8.41 14.64
N ALA A 35 2.19 7.61 14.15
CA ALA A 35 1.89 6.36 13.46
C ALA A 35 1.09 5.40 14.36
N LYS A 36 1.52 5.21 15.62
CA LYS A 36 0.77 4.40 16.60
C LYS A 36 -0.65 4.90 16.79
N ASN A 37 -0.88 6.20 16.81
CA ASN A 37 -2.23 6.76 16.95
C ASN A 37 -3.12 6.38 15.76
N ILE A 38 -2.61 6.49 14.53
CA ILE A 38 -3.34 6.08 13.32
C ILE A 38 -3.67 4.58 13.37
N TYR A 39 -2.68 3.75 13.65
CA TYR A 39 -2.84 2.29 13.65
C TYR A 39 -3.47 1.74 14.93
N SER A 40 -3.75 2.56 15.95
CA SER A 40 -4.39 2.14 17.21
C SER A 40 -5.81 1.61 17.02
N LYS A 41 -6.48 2.01 15.92
CA LYS A 41 -7.82 1.57 15.55
C LYS A 41 -7.75 0.74 14.26
N PRO A 42 -7.31 -0.53 14.32
CA PRO A 42 -6.98 -1.32 13.13
C PRO A 42 -8.16 -1.47 12.16
N GLY A 43 -9.40 -1.63 12.65
CA GLY A 43 -10.58 -1.72 11.78
C GLY A 43 -10.84 -0.44 10.99
N LEU A 44 -10.73 0.73 11.64
CA LEU A 44 -10.88 2.03 10.99
C LEU A 44 -9.74 2.30 10.01
N ALA A 45 -8.50 2.00 10.40
CA ALA A 45 -7.33 2.14 9.55
C ALA A 45 -7.47 1.27 8.29
N LYS A 46 -7.81 -0.01 8.43
CA LYS A 46 -8.07 -0.92 7.30
C LYS A 46 -9.12 -0.35 6.35
N LEU A 47 -10.28 0.08 6.88
CA LEU A 47 -11.35 0.65 6.06
C LEU A 47 -10.88 1.89 5.27
N VAL A 48 -10.18 2.82 5.93
CA VAL A 48 -9.65 4.02 5.28
C VAL A 48 -8.66 3.65 4.18
N PHE A 49 -7.73 2.72 4.42
CA PHE A 49 -6.76 2.30 3.42
C PHE A 49 -7.40 1.58 2.23
N VAL A 50 -8.40 0.73 2.46
CA VAL A 50 -9.14 0.07 1.38
C VAL A 50 -9.87 1.08 0.51
N ILE A 51 -10.55 2.06 1.12
CA ILE A 51 -11.24 3.13 0.40
C ILE A 51 -10.24 3.96 -0.42
N LEU A 52 -9.12 4.38 0.19
CA LEU A 52 -8.09 5.14 -0.51
C LEU A 52 -7.47 4.33 -1.66
N ALA A 53 -7.20 3.04 -1.46
CA ALA A 53 -6.68 2.17 -2.51
C ALA A 53 -7.67 2.04 -3.68
N ALA A 54 -8.96 1.87 -3.41
CA ALA A 54 -10.00 1.82 -4.45
C ALA A 54 -10.11 3.14 -5.23
N ILE A 55 -10.04 4.28 -4.53
CA ILE A 55 -10.04 5.61 -5.15
C ILE A 55 -8.82 5.80 -6.06
N VAL A 56 -7.63 5.45 -5.58
CA VAL A 56 -6.38 5.55 -6.36
C VAL A 56 -6.43 4.64 -7.58
N LEU A 57 -6.87 3.38 -7.42
CA LEU A 57 -7.02 2.44 -8.54
C LEU A 57 -7.98 2.98 -9.59
N TYR A 58 -9.14 3.50 -9.18
CA TYR A 58 -10.12 4.12 -10.08
C TYR A 58 -9.50 5.26 -10.90
N TYR A 59 -8.79 6.18 -10.24
CA TYR A 59 -8.16 7.31 -10.93
C TYR A 59 -6.99 6.90 -11.83
N LEU A 60 -6.23 5.87 -11.46
CA LEU A 60 -5.18 5.31 -12.32
C LEU A 60 -5.78 4.76 -13.63
N VAL A 61 -6.81 3.92 -13.53
CA VAL A 61 -7.48 3.32 -14.69
C VAL A 61 -8.15 4.39 -15.55
N GLN A 62 -8.85 5.35 -14.94
CA GLN A 62 -9.46 6.49 -15.66
C GLN A 62 -8.42 7.37 -16.37
N SER A 63 -7.20 7.44 -15.83
CA SER A 63 -6.10 8.18 -16.47
C SER A 63 -5.39 7.38 -17.57
N GLY A 64 -5.91 6.20 -17.93
CA GLY A 64 -5.37 5.34 -18.97
C GLY A 64 -4.22 4.43 -18.52
N VAL A 65 -3.97 4.30 -17.21
CA VAL A 65 -2.98 3.35 -16.70
C VAL A 65 -3.61 1.95 -16.67
N ASP A 66 -3.07 1.05 -17.48
CA ASP A 66 -3.56 -0.31 -17.57
C ASP A 66 -3.21 -1.16 -16.33
N ILE A 67 -4.06 -2.14 -16.02
CA ILE A 67 -3.92 -3.04 -14.87
C ILE A 67 -2.61 -3.83 -14.91
N ILE A 68 -2.10 -4.19 -16.09
CA ILE A 68 -0.80 -4.89 -16.23
C ILE A 68 0.33 -3.98 -15.76
N THR A 69 0.27 -2.68 -16.11
CA THR A 69 1.26 -1.70 -15.67
C THR A 69 1.19 -1.49 -14.16
N ILE A 70 -0.02 -1.43 -13.60
CA ILE A 70 -0.22 -1.31 -12.14
C ILE A 70 0.38 -2.52 -11.41
N LEU A 71 0.11 -3.75 -11.88
CA LEU A 71 0.68 -4.97 -11.30
C LEU A 71 2.21 -5.01 -11.43
N ALA A 72 2.77 -4.58 -12.56
CA ALA A 72 4.22 -4.53 -12.76
C ALA A 72 4.91 -3.54 -11.79
N VAL A 73 4.36 -2.34 -11.62
CA VAL A 73 4.89 -1.36 -10.64
C VAL A 73 4.69 -1.86 -9.21
N THR A 74 3.57 -2.52 -8.92
CA THR A 74 3.30 -3.10 -7.61
C THR A 74 4.31 -4.21 -7.27
N LEU A 75 4.66 -5.07 -8.24
CA LEU A 75 5.72 -6.06 -8.09
C LEU A 75 7.07 -5.39 -7.78
N PHE A 76 7.43 -4.35 -8.53
CA PHE A 76 8.66 -3.60 -8.27
C PHE A 76 8.70 -3.03 -6.84
N VAL A 77 7.61 -2.39 -6.39
CA VAL A 77 7.49 -1.82 -5.04
C VAL A 77 7.51 -2.92 -3.97
N ALA A 78 6.84 -4.06 -4.20
CA ALA A 78 6.85 -5.20 -3.29
C ALA A 78 8.27 -5.75 -3.06
N LEU A 79 9.09 -5.81 -4.11
CA LEU A 79 10.50 -6.22 -4.00
C LEU A 79 11.32 -5.23 -3.16
N LEU A 80 11.10 -3.92 -3.33
CA LEU A 80 11.75 -2.90 -2.49
C LEU A 80 11.34 -3.00 -1.01
N TYR A 81 10.06 -3.27 -0.74
CA TYR A 81 9.60 -3.56 0.62
C TYR A 81 10.26 -4.82 1.18
N GLY A 82 10.41 -5.88 0.36
CA GLY A 82 11.10 -7.10 0.74
C GLY A 82 12.48 -6.84 1.33
N ILE A 83 13.30 -6.02 0.65
CA ILE A 83 14.64 -5.61 1.13
C ILE A 83 14.56 -4.98 2.54
N SER A 84 13.54 -4.15 2.78
CA SER A 84 13.36 -3.46 4.06
C SER A 84 12.96 -4.41 5.20
N PHE A 85 12.25 -5.49 4.88
CA PHE A 85 11.75 -6.46 5.88
C PHE A 85 12.70 -7.61 6.16
N VAL A 86 13.69 -7.89 5.31
CA VAL A 86 14.65 -9.00 5.49
C VAL A 86 15.27 -9.01 6.88
N ASN A 87 15.66 -7.85 7.41
CA ASN A 87 16.30 -7.75 8.73
C ASN A 87 15.35 -7.98 9.92
N TYR A 88 14.04 -8.06 9.68
CA TYR A 88 13.01 -8.19 10.72
C TYR A 88 12.11 -9.41 10.51
N ILE A 89 12.44 -10.27 9.54
CA ILE A 89 11.53 -11.33 9.09
C ILE A 89 11.30 -12.39 10.16
N ASP A 90 12.33 -12.78 10.91
CA ASP A 90 12.23 -13.80 11.96
C ASP A 90 11.28 -13.36 13.08
N ASP A 91 11.41 -12.11 13.53
CA ASP A 91 10.54 -11.50 14.54
C ASP A 91 9.09 -11.36 14.07
N LEU A 92 8.89 -11.13 12.78
CA LEU A 92 7.56 -11.04 12.18
C LEU A 92 6.90 -12.43 12.08
N LEU A 93 7.62 -13.42 11.57
CA LEU A 93 7.13 -14.80 11.44
C LEU A 93 6.74 -15.39 12.80
N ALA A 94 7.59 -15.22 13.82
CA ALA A 94 7.31 -15.71 15.17
C ALA A 94 6.04 -15.09 15.81
N LYS A 95 5.62 -13.91 15.34
CA LYS A 95 4.36 -13.27 15.75
C LYS A 95 3.17 -13.74 14.92
N ILE A 96 3.36 -13.95 13.62
CA ILE A 96 2.31 -14.38 12.70
C ILE A 96 1.86 -15.81 12.99
N ASP A 97 2.78 -16.72 13.36
CA ASP A 97 2.47 -18.12 13.68
C ASP A 97 1.48 -18.29 14.84
N LYS A 98 1.29 -17.24 15.64
CA LYS A 98 0.38 -17.23 16.79
C LYS A 98 -1.03 -16.71 16.45
N VAL A 99 -1.28 -16.34 15.19
CA VAL A 99 -2.50 -15.64 14.75
C VAL A 99 -3.19 -16.43 13.63
N ASN A 100 -4.52 -16.40 13.61
CA ASN A 100 -5.28 -17.02 12.52
C ASN A 100 -5.33 -16.10 11.29
N ILE A 101 -4.29 -16.21 10.46
CA ILE A 101 -4.08 -15.39 9.26
C ILE A 101 -5.26 -15.37 8.29
N TRP A 102 -6.04 -16.45 8.22
CA TRP A 102 -7.15 -16.57 7.27
C TRP A 102 -8.31 -15.63 7.58
N LYS A 103 -8.65 -15.48 8.87
CA LYS A 103 -9.77 -14.62 9.27
C LYS A 103 -9.38 -13.14 9.28
N ASP A 104 -8.15 -12.84 9.67
CA ASP A 104 -7.71 -11.45 9.87
C ASP A 104 -7.32 -10.73 8.56
N HIS A 105 -7.02 -11.49 7.50
CA HIS A 105 -6.59 -10.97 6.20
C HIS A 105 -7.56 -11.26 5.04
N MET A 106 -8.76 -11.80 5.31
CA MET A 106 -9.71 -12.20 4.27
C MET A 106 -10.00 -11.09 3.24
N ILE A 107 -10.13 -9.84 3.68
CA ILE A 107 -10.37 -8.69 2.78
C ILE A 107 -9.17 -8.48 1.85
N ASP A 108 -7.95 -8.54 2.38
CA ASP A 108 -6.72 -8.36 1.60
C ASP A 108 -6.62 -9.44 0.52
N TRP A 109 -6.95 -10.68 0.86
CA TRP A 109 -6.97 -11.81 -0.09
C TRP A 109 -8.01 -11.61 -1.19
N ILE A 110 -9.23 -11.17 -0.86
CA ILE A 110 -10.28 -10.91 -1.86
C ILE A 110 -9.83 -9.84 -2.84
N ILE A 111 -9.23 -8.75 -2.34
CA ILE A 111 -8.71 -7.66 -3.19
C ILE A 111 -7.61 -8.19 -4.11
N TRP A 112 -6.64 -8.95 -3.58
CA TRP A 112 -5.56 -9.51 -4.38
C TRP A 112 -6.04 -10.47 -5.44
N ILE A 113 -6.96 -11.38 -5.10
CA ILE A 113 -7.56 -12.31 -6.05
C ILE A 113 -8.26 -11.54 -7.17
N ALA A 114 -9.05 -10.50 -6.84
CA ALA A 114 -9.74 -9.69 -7.83
C ALA A 114 -8.74 -8.99 -8.80
N LEU A 115 -7.67 -8.40 -8.27
CA LEU A 115 -6.64 -7.74 -9.09
C LEU A 115 -5.88 -8.74 -9.98
N ILE A 116 -5.54 -9.92 -9.47
CA ILE A 116 -4.85 -10.95 -10.24
C ILE A 116 -5.74 -11.51 -11.34
N VAL A 117 -7.01 -11.81 -11.03
CA VAL A 117 -7.97 -12.31 -12.03
C VAL A 117 -8.19 -11.28 -13.13
N TRP A 118 -8.35 -10.00 -12.77
CA TRP A 118 -8.46 -8.92 -13.75
C TRP A 118 -7.19 -8.78 -14.60
N GLY A 119 -6.02 -8.74 -13.98
CA GLY A 119 -4.74 -8.66 -14.69
C GLY A 119 -4.52 -9.85 -15.63
N ALA A 120 -4.82 -11.07 -15.18
CA ALA A 120 -4.71 -12.28 -16.00
C ALA A 120 -5.69 -12.24 -17.18
N TYR A 121 -6.94 -11.79 -16.94
CA TYR A 121 -7.92 -11.62 -18.00
C TYR A 121 -7.42 -10.66 -19.09
N VAL A 122 -6.92 -9.48 -18.72
CA VAL A 122 -6.39 -8.49 -19.67
C VAL A 122 -5.09 -8.94 -20.35
N LEU A 123 -4.27 -9.75 -19.68
CA LEU A 123 -3.01 -10.24 -20.23
C LEU A 123 -3.19 -11.33 -21.29
N PHE A 124 -4.20 -12.19 -21.13
CA PHE A 124 -4.39 -13.38 -21.97
C PHE A 124 -5.56 -13.28 -22.97
N MET A 125 -6.41 -12.26 -22.87
CA MET A 125 -7.50 -11.97 -23.81
C MET A 125 -7.18 -10.76 -24.67
#